data_AF-A0A6I1KJ23-F1
#
_entry.id   AF-A0A6I1KJ23-F1
#
_cell.length_a   1.000
_cell.length_b   1.000
_cell.length_c   1.000
_cell.angle_alpha   90.00
_cell.angle_beta   90.00
_cell.angle_gamma   90.00
#
_symmetry.space_group_name_H-M   'P 1'
#
loop_
_entity.id
_entity.type
_entity.pdbx_description
1 polymer ?
#
loop_
_entity_poly.entity_id
_entity_poly.type
_entity_poly.pdbx_seq_one_letter_code
_entity_poly.pdbx_strand_id
1 'polypeptide(L)' 'MIITSNGRPIAILAAISESNLEESLSAFRQARAVKAVASLQLRSAEQGTDRITMGEIDAEIKAVRKKRARVQ' A
#
# COMPACT_ATOMS: atom_id res chain seq x y z
N MET A 1 2.28 -24.17 -4.14
CA MET A 1 1.17 -24.84 -4.87
C MET A 1 0.03 -23.85 -5.05
N ILE A 2 -0.63 -23.83 -6.21
CA ILE A 2 -1.79 -22.96 -6.47
C ILE A 2 -3.06 -23.81 -6.33
N ILE A 3 -4.00 -23.38 -5.50
CA ILE A 3 -5.32 -23.99 -5.40
C ILE A 3 -6.25 -23.27 -6.37
N THR A 4 -6.98 -24.04 -7.18
CA THR A 4 -7.97 -23.52 -8.13
C THR A 4 -9.37 -24.04 -7.80
N SER A 5 -10.40 -23.25 -8.09
CA SER A 5 -11.81 -23.67 -8.09
C SER A 5 -12.39 -23.32 -9.46
N ASN A 6 -12.98 -24.31 -10.14
CA ASN A 6 -13.49 -24.18 -11.51
C ASN A 6 -12.48 -23.54 -12.49
N GLY A 7 -11.20 -23.95 -12.38
CA GLY A 7 -10.11 -23.44 -13.22
C GLY A 7 -9.61 -22.03 -12.87
N ARG A 8 -10.19 -21.36 -11.85
CA ARG A 8 -9.75 -20.03 -11.40
C ARG A 8 -8.89 -20.16 -10.13
N PRO A 9 -7.69 -19.56 -10.08
CA PRO A 9 -6.89 -19.53 -8.86
C PRO A 9 -7.64 -18.84 -7.71
N ILE A 10 -7.75 -19.51 -6.57
CA ILE A 10 -8.40 -18.99 -5.36
C ILE A 10 -7.44 -18.83 -4.19
N ALA A 11 -6.35 -19.59 -4.15
CA ALA A 11 -5.37 -19.52 -3.06
C ALA A 11 -3.98 -20.00 -3.48
N ILE A 12 -2.98 -19.62 -2.69
CA ILE A 12 -1.59 -20.08 -2.79
C ILE A 12 -1.23 -20.77 -1.49
N LEU A 13 -0.80 -22.02 -1.57
CA LEU A 13 -0.19 -22.76 -0.47
C LEU A 13 1.33 -22.68 -0.60
N ALA A 14 1.97 -22.17 0.44
CA ALA A 14 3.42 -22.19 0.62
C ALA A 14 3.76 -23.12 1.78
N ALA A 15 4.74 -24.00 1.58
CA ALA A 15 5.28 -24.79 2.68
C ALA A 15 6.04 -23.86 3.63
N ILE A 16 5.77 -23.99 4.93
CA ILE A 16 6.37 -23.18 5.99
C ILE A 16 6.89 -24.12 7.10
N SER A 17 7.94 -23.69 7.78
CA SER A 17 8.50 -24.27 9.01
C SER A 17 8.64 -23.16 10.05
N GLU A 18 8.86 -23.51 11.32
CA GLU A 18 9.07 -22.53 12.38
C GLU A 18 10.22 -21.56 12.06
N SER A 19 11.26 -22.04 11.37
CA SER A 19 12.43 -21.25 10.98
C SER A 19 12.20 -20.24 9.86
N ASN A 20 11.15 -20.40 9.03
CA ASN A 20 10.94 -19.56 7.83
C ASN A 20 9.55 -18.89 7.78
N LEU A 21 8.71 -19.13 8.79
CA LEU A 21 7.34 -18.61 8.84
C LEU A 21 7.31 -17.08 8.80
N GLU A 22 8.09 -16.43 9.67
CA GLU A 22 8.09 -14.97 9.75
C GLU A 22 8.61 -14.31 8.48
N GLU A 23 9.71 -14.84 7.92
CA GLU A 23 10.29 -14.37 6.66
C GLU A 23 9.30 -14.51 5.51
N SER A 24 8.65 -15.68 5.39
CA SER A 24 7.64 -15.94 4.37
C SER A 24 6.45 -15.00 4.49
N LEU A 25 5.93 -14.80 5.71
CA LEU A 25 4.84 -13.85 5.97
C LEU A 25 5.24 -12.40 5.65
N SER A 26 6.45 -12.00 6.01
CA SER A 26 7.01 -10.68 5.72
C SER A 26 7.08 -10.44 4.22
N ALA A 27 7.59 -11.42 3.46
CA ALA A 27 7.67 -11.35 2.00
C ALA A 27 6.29 -11.18 1.35
N PHE A 28 5.27 -11.93 1.80
CA PHE A 28 3.90 -11.75 1.30
C PHE A 28 3.33 -10.36 1.62
N ARG A 29 3.57 -9.85 2.84
CA ARG A 29 3.15 -8.50 3.24
C ARG A 29 3.84 -7.43 2.41
N GLN A 30 5.14 -7.57 2.16
CA GLN A 30 5.92 -6.66 1.33
C GLN A 30 5.40 -6.65 -0.11
N ALA A 31 5.19 -7.83 -0.71
CA ALA A 31 4.64 -7.93 -2.06
C ALA A 31 3.27 -7.22 -2.17
N ARG A 32 2.41 -7.38 -1.16
CA ARG A 32 1.12 -6.67 -1.09
C ARG A 32 1.30 -5.16 -0.97
N ALA A 33 2.23 -4.70 -0.14
CA ALA A 33 2.51 -3.27 0.04
C ALA A 33 3.03 -2.64 -1.24
N VAL A 34 3.99 -3.27 -1.93
CA VAL A 34 4.53 -2.81 -3.21
C VAL A 34 3.42 -2.68 -4.25
N LYS A 35 2.56 -3.69 -4.38
CA LYS A 35 1.41 -3.64 -5.30
C LYS A 35 0.45 -2.49 -4.96
N ALA A 36 0.18 -2.26 -3.67
CA ALA A 36 -0.69 -1.18 -3.23
C ALA A 36 -0.09 0.19 -3.58
N VAL A 37 1.20 0.40 -3.31
CA VAL A 37 1.90 1.66 -3.66
C VAL A 37 1.90 1.90 -5.16
N ALA A 38 2.22 0.88 -5.96
CA ALA A 38 2.19 1.00 -7.42
C ALA A 38 0.79 1.37 -7.94
N SER A 39 -0.27 0.78 -7.37
CA SER A 39 -1.64 1.14 -7.73
C SER A 39 -2.01 2.58 -7.32
N LEU A 40 -1.52 3.06 -6.19
CA LEU A 40 -1.74 4.45 -5.74
C LEU A 40 -1.02 5.43 -6.67
N GLN A 41 0.23 5.15 -7.03
CA GLN A 41 1.01 5.98 -7.94
C GLN A 41 0.39 6.04 -9.33
N LEU A 42 -0.05 4.91 -9.87
CA LEU A 42 -0.74 4.87 -11.17
C LEU A 42 -1.98 5.76 -11.17
N ARG A 43 -2.84 5.62 -10.15
CA ARG A 43 -4.03 6.46 -10.00
C ARG A 43 -3.68 7.94 -9.82
N SER A 44 -2.59 8.24 -9.10
CA SER A 44 -2.12 9.61 -8.93
C SER A 44 -1.72 10.24 -10.27
N ALA A 45 -1.04 9.47 -11.13
CA ALA A 45 -0.68 9.92 -12.47
C ALA A 45 -1.91 10.09 -13.37
N GLU A 46 -2.87 9.15 -13.33
CA GLU A 46 -4.14 9.24 -14.06
C GLU A 46 -4.95 10.48 -13.65
N GLN A 47 -4.89 10.86 -12.38
CA GLN A 47 -5.60 12.02 -11.82
C GLN A 47 -4.78 13.32 -11.91
N GLY A 48 -3.53 13.26 -12.36
CA GLY A 48 -2.61 14.40 -12.38
C GLY A 48 -2.19 14.92 -11.01
N THR A 49 -2.53 14.22 -9.92
CA THR A 49 -2.18 14.60 -8.54
C THR A 49 -0.71 14.32 -8.22
N ASP A 50 -0.01 13.61 -9.09
CA ASP A 50 1.45 13.44 -9.06
C ASP A 50 2.22 14.77 -9.25
N ARG A 51 1.55 15.79 -9.78
CA ARG A 51 2.13 17.12 -10.06
C ARG A 51 1.96 18.13 -8.93
N ILE A 52 1.47 17.68 -7.78
CA ILE A 52 1.27 18.54 -6.61
C ILE A 52 2.58 19.26 -6.27
N THR A 53 2.50 20.58 -6.15
CA THR A 53 3.68 21.42 -5.89
C THR A 53 4.03 21.41 -4.41
N MET A 54 5.29 21.70 -4.10
CA MET A 54 5.73 21.88 -2.70
C MET A 54 4.89 22.95 -1.96
N GLY A 55 4.47 24.02 -2.66
CA GLY A 55 3.64 25.07 -2.07
C GLY A 55 2.25 24.57 -1.65
N GLU A 56 1.63 23.71 -2.45
CA GLU A 56 0.33 23.09 -2.12
C GLU A 56 0.47 22.10 -0.96
N ILE A 57 1.54 21.30 -0.94
CA ILE A 57 1.86 20.39 0.17
C ILE A 57 2.01 21.19 1.48
N ASP A 58 2.81 22.25 1.47
CA ASP A 58 3.04 23.09 2.64
C ASP A 58 1.75 23.78 3.12
N ALA A 59 0.91 24.21 2.19
CA ALA A 59 -0.38 24.81 2.51
C ALA A 59 -1.30 23.80 3.23
N GLU A 60 -1.39 22.57 2.74
CA GLU A 60 -2.20 21.52 3.36
C GLU A 60 -1.66 21.13 4.75
N ILE A 61 -0.33 20.98 4.89
CA ILE A 61 0.30 20.71 6.20
C ILE A 61 -0.02 21.83 7.20
N LYS A 62 0.11 23.10 6.79
CA LYS A 62 -0.23 24.25 7.63
C LYS A 62 -1.70 24.26 8.00
N ALA A 63 -2.60 23.96 7.06
CA ALA A 63 -4.04 23.90 7.31
C ALA A 63 -4.40 22.82 8.34
N VAL A 64 -3.87 21.60 8.20
CA VAL A 64 -4.10 20.49 9.14
C VAL A 64 -3.53 20.81 10.53
N ARG A 65 -2.31 21.35 10.61
CA ARG A 65 -1.69 21.75 11.89
C ARG A 65 -2.47 22.86 12.59
N LYS A 66 -2.94 23.87 11.84
CA LYS A 66 -3.78 24.94 12.38
C LYS A 66 -5.12 24.42 12.89
N LYS A 67 -5.76 23.49 12.18
CA LYS A 67 -6.99 22.83 12.64
C LYS A 67 -6.75 22.08 13.95
N ARG A 68 -5.66 21.32 14.06
CA ARG A 68 -5.30 20.59 15.29
C ARG A 68 -5.08 21.53 16.49
N ALA A 69 -4.40 22.66 16.28
CA ALA A 69 -4.15 23.64 17.33
C ALA A 69 -5.40 24.45 17.76
N ARG A 70 -6.50 24.38 16.98
CA ARG A 70 -7.77 25.05 17.29
C ARG A 70 -8.78 24.16 18.03
N VAL A 71 -8.49 22.86 18.08
CA VAL A 71 -9.34 21.83 18.70
C VAL A 71 -8.76 21.38 20.06
N GLN A 72 -7.52 21.78 20.37
CA GLN A 72 -6.93 21.73 21.71
C GLN A 72 -7.11 23.09 22.39
#